data_AF-A0A2J6RWJ0-F1
#
_entry.id   AF-A0A2J6RWJ0-F1
#
_cell.length_a   1.000
_cell.length_b   1.000
_cell.length_c   1.000
_cell.angle_alpha   90.00
_cell.angle_beta   90.00
_cell.angle_gamma   90.00
#
_symmetry.space_group_name_H-M   'P 1'
#
loop_
_entity.id
_entity.type
_entity.pdbx_description
1 polymer ?
#
loop_
_entity_poly.entity_id
_entity_poly.type
_entity_poly.pdbx_seq_one_letter_code
_entity_poly.pdbx_strand_id
1 'polypeptide(L)'
;MSLPDNSDSQTPVGNPLFEEIHEKFLQTLPDRERSLFSKCASAKDLLAEARNWKTIKKNKFQGLYLMENIKRFSDCLQPYFDAVGIIFSSNSEYAAIAWGAIRLALQLANNFSTFFEKLTTTLRRLSEQLPGYDDVLKILKNSPSSRLKASMQKVYLDLFHFLTSVIGIFTKKDGTSKSSAAIMIKLLWKPFDAFFETTLEELRFHADLVRDEIIIEQLNTSTCHNRMGLEEQARAAQDRIASAEARELTKHNEFLTSESMRLQEKRNEDESFIRVKKWISPPEFMVEFEKAQDKRHEGTAEWLFEEPLFNIWAETELSAPSCTDKYNLGANTLWIRGNPGCGKTVLAAAAVGVLRCQQSFNQNSRAAVYHFFFRSGFPTLSDRISAYRAILAQILQRHKRDHELVDKFSFIMNNDSEGQLTASPHQIHDLLQICLQCLGNCVLIFDGVDECYDQLDLTADLICYSTMSDVKLLIFSRPTASALAAAIPTQQQLNIARSTSHDITLYLTRSLQILQNQRLLPEESKVGQLAEQLTTAADGMFLWGHLMIKYLNTRSFQAWQRLLAN
;
A
#
# COMPACT_ATOMS: atom_id res chain seq x y z
N MET A 1 37.53 12.68 -32.50
CA MET A 1 37.30 13.92 -33.24
C MET A 1 37.96 15.03 -32.44
N SER A 2 39.13 15.45 -32.89
CA SER A 2 39.96 16.47 -32.24
C SER A 2 39.42 17.85 -32.62
N LEU A 3 39.03 18.66 -31.64
CA LEU A 3 38.73 20.07 -31.84
C LEU A 3 40.04 20.88 -31.76
N PRO A 4 40.30 21.83 -32.67
CA PRO A 4 41.44 22.71 -32.56
C PRO A 4 41.14 23.92 -31.66
N ASP A 5 42.17 24.29 -30.90
CA ASP A 5 42.33 25.49 -30.08
C ASP A 5 42.00 26.78 -30.85
N ASN A 6 41.22 27.65 -30.23
CA ASN A 6 40.94 29.00 -30.71
C ASN A 6 41.48 29.98 -29.66
N SER A 7 42.76 30.34 -29.77
CA SER A 7 43.40 31.35 -28.93
C SER A 7 43.44 32.70 -29.67
N ASP A 8 42.39 33.50 -29.50
CA ASP A 8 42.43 34.94 -29.77
C ASP A 8 42.21 35.71 -28.46
N SER A 9 43.34 36.09 -27.85
CA SER A 9 43.41 37.06 -26.76
C SER A 9 43.14 38.47 -27.29
N GLN A 10 41.87 38.90 -27.27
CA GLN A 10 41.52 40.30 -27.49
C GLN A 10 41.92 41.13 -26.26
N THR A 11 42.84 42.07 -26.46
CA THR A 11 43.08 43.19 -25.54
C THR A 11 41.78 43.99 -25.36
N PRO A 12 41.42 44.41 -24.13
CA PRO A 12 40.17 45.11 -23.89
C PRO A 12 40.20 46.47 -24.59
N VAL A 13 39.36 46.61 -25.61
CA VAL A 13 39.08 47.88 -26.29
C VAL A 13 38.47 48.83 -25.26
N GLY A 14 39.16 49.93 -24.96
CA GLY A 14 38.66 50.95 -24.06
C GLY A 14 37.35 51.55 -24.57
N ASN A 15 36.50 52.01 -23.66
CA ASN A 15 35.24 52.65 -24.01
C ASN A 15 35.53 54.02 -24.63
N PRO A 16 35.19 54.23 -25.93
CA PRO A 16 35.59 55.42 -26.69
C PRO A 16 35.04 56.72 -26.10
N LEU A 17 33.93 56.66 -25.35
CA LEU A 17 33.35 57.82 -24.68
C LEU A 17 34.24 58.31 -23.53
N PHE A 18 34.80 57.40 -22.72
CA PHE A 18 35.67 57.76 -21.60
C PHE A 18 37.00 58.31 -22.12
N GLU A 19 37.53 57.72 -23.19
CA GLU A 19 38.73 58.20 -23.87
C GLU A 19 38.52 59.61 -24.45
N GLU A 20 37.38 59.87 -25.11
CA GLU A 20 37.04 61.20 -25.62
C GLU A 20 36.92 62.25 -24.51
N ILE A 21 36.30 61.89 -23.37
CA ILE A 21 36.21 62.77 -22.19
C ILE A 21 37.60 63.11 -21.67
N HIS A 22 38.50 62.13 -21.60
CA HIS A 22 39.87 62.30 -21.13
C HIS A 22 40.70 63.14 -22.09
N GLU A 23 40.61 62.88 -23.39
CA GLU A 23 41.31 63.67 -24.41
C GLU A 23 40.86 65.12 -24.41
N LYS A 24 39.54 65.36 -24.36
CA LYS A 24 38.98 66.72 -24.23
C LYS A 24 39.48 67.40 -22.96
N PHE A 25 39.49 66.70 -21.83
CA PHE A 25 40.04 67.23 -20.59
C PHE A 25 41.52 67.61 -20.73
N LEU A 26 42.36 66.71 -21.25
CA LEU A 26 43.80 66.97 -21.43
C LEU A 26 44.09 68.11 -22.41
N GLN A 27 43.30 68.26 -23.48
CA GLN A 27 43.42 69.37 -24.44
C GLN A 27 43.10 70.73 -23.80
N THR A 28 42.32 70.78 -22.71
CA THR A 28 42.06 72.01 -21.96
C THR A 28 43.20 72.40 -21.01
N LEU A 29 44.20 71.53 -20.80
CA LEU A 29 45.32 71.77 -19.90
C LEU A 29 46.52 72.40 -20.64
N PRO A 30 47.06 73.54 -20.15
CA PRO A 30 48.39 74.03 -20.50
C PRO A 30 49.51 73.01 -20.36
N ASP A 31 50.64 73.16 -21.08
CA ASP A 31 51.79 72.24 -20.99
C ASP A 31 52.36 72.09 -19.57
N ARG A 32 52.38 73.18 -18.79
CA ARG A 32 52.85 73.17 -17.41
C ARG A 32 51.90 72.39 -16.50
N GLU A 33 50.60 72.61 -16.60
CA GLU A 33 49.57 71.94 -15.82
C GLU A 33 49.40 70.47 -16.26
N ARG A 34 49.63 70.17 -17.54
CA ARG A 34 49.71 68.81 -18.11
C ARG A 34 50.90 68.04 -17.56
N SER A 35 52.04 68.70 -17.31
CA SER A 35 53.19 68.07 -16.61
C SER A 35 52.93 67.78 -15.12
N LEU A 36 51.98 68.51 -14.51
CA LEU A 36 51.54 68.28 -13.12
C LEU A 36 50.49 67.17 -13.01
N PHE A 37 49.90 66.76 -14.13
CA PHE A 37 48.95 65.65 -14.20
C PHE A 37 49.70 64.31 -14.07
N SER A 38 50.03 63.91 -12.83
CA SER A 38 50.40 62.54 -12.50
C SER A 38 49.15 61.71 -12.18
N LYS A 39 49.17 60.40 -12.50
CA LYS A 39 48.10 59.45 -12.18
C LYS A 39 48.05 59.25 -10.65
N CYS A 40 47.23 60.05 -9.98
CA CYS A 40 46.81 59.80 -8.61
C CYS A 40 45.92 58.55 -8.65
N ALA A 41 46.32 57.44 -8.02
CA ALA A 41 45.65 56.17 -8.23
C ALA A 41 44.41 55.96 -7.35
N SER A 42 44.29 56.70 -6.23
CA SER A 42 43.22 56.48 -5.26
C SER A 42 42.87 57.72 -4.42
N ALA A 43 41.69 57.67 -3.79
CA ALA A 43 41.30 58.60 -2.72
C ALA A 43 42.36 58.75 -1.62
N LYS A 44 43.05 57.64 -1.27
CA LYS A 44 44.09 57.65 -0.22
C LYS A 44 45.31 58.47 -0.64
N ASP A 45 45.72 58.37 -1.90
CA ASP A 45 46.86 59.13 -2.45
C ASP A 45 46.54 60.64 -2.48
N LEU A 46 45.32 60.98 -2.91
CA LEU A 46 44.82 62.36 -2.90
C LEU A 46 44.87 62.96 -1.50
N LEU A 47 44.38 62.24 -0.49
CA LEU A 47 44.37 62.70 0.90
C LEU A 47 45.79 62.81 1.49
N ALA A 48 46.70 61.90 1.14
CA ALA A 48 48.10 61.95 1.56
C ALA A 48 48.82 63.19 1.02
N GLU A 49 48.56 63.55 -0.24
CA GLU A 49 49.13 64.74 -0.86
C GLU A 49 48.51 66.03 -0.32
N ALA A 50 47.18 66.05 -0.15
CA ALA A 50 46.44 67.22 0.34
C ALA A 50 46.94 67.69 1.71
N ARG A 51 47.32 66.77 2.61
CA ARG A 51 47.91 67.09 3.93
C ARG A 51 49.15 68.00 3.84
N ASN A 52 49.85 67.99 2.72
CA ASN A 52 51.07 68.75 2.53
C ASN A 52 50.87 70.15 1.94
N TRP A 53 49.65 70.49 1.54
CA TRP A 53 49.34 71.74 0.87
C TRP A 53 49.34 72.97 1.80
N LYS A 54 49.77 74.12 1.25
CA LYS A 54 49.98 75.37 1.98
C LYS A 54 48.73 75.86 2.71
N THR A 55 47.56 75.82 2.08
CA THR A 55 46.31 76.30 2.69
C THR A 55 45.87 75.42 3.85
N ILE A 56 46.13 74.11 3.79
CA ILE A 56 45.82 73.15 4.86
C ILE A 56 46.78 73.30 6.05
N LYS A 57 48.08 73.57 5.81
CA LYS A 57 49.07 73.79 6.87
C LYS A 57 48.97 75.16 7.56
N LYS A 58 48.26 76.13 6.97
CA LYS A 58 48.18 77.52 7.45
C LYS A 58 47.49 77.68 8.82
N ASN A 59 46.43 76.91 9.09
CA ASN A 59 45.70 76.92 10.36
C ASN A 59 45.25 75.49 10.70
N LYS A 60 45.59 74.98 11.89
CA LYS A 60 45.32 73.61 12.31
C LYS A 60 43.82 73.26 12.29
N PHE A 61 42.94 74.13 12.80
CA PHE A 61 41.50 73.87 12.86
C PHE A 61 40.84 73.96 11.48
N GLN A 62 41.15 75.00 10.72
CA GLN A 62 40.62 75.16 9.36
C GLN A 62 41.15 74.07 8.42
N GLY A 63 42.42 73.67 8.56
CA GLY A 63 43.02 72.57 7.81
C GLY A 63 42.33 71.23 8.06
N LEU A 64 41.93 70.94 9.31
CA LEU A 64 41.14 69.73 9.63
C LEU A 64 39.77 69.75 8.96
N TYR A 65 39.06 70.88 9.00
CA TYR A 65 37.76 71.04 8.32
C TYR A 65 37.87 70.86 6.81
N LEU A 66 38.86 71.48 6.17
CA LEU A 66 39.11 71.35 4.74
C LEU A 66 39.47 69.92 4.34
N MET A 67 40.28 69.23 5.17
CA MET A 67 40.64 67.82 4.96
C MET A 67 39.43 66.88 5.09
N GLU A 68 38.55 67.12 6.07
CA GLU A 68 37.33 66.35 6.25
C GLU A 68 36.37 66.51 5.06
N ASN A 69 36.26 67.72 4.51
CA ASN A 69 35.46 67.97 3.31
C ASN A 69 35.97 67.19 2.09
N ILE A 70 37.30 67.18 1.88
CA ILE A 70 37.93 66.41 0.80
C ILE A 70 37.71 64.91 1.04
N LYS A 71 37.91 64.43 2.28
CA LYS A 71 37.72 63.02 2.65
C LYS A 71 36.29 62.55 2.38
N ARG A 72 35.26 63.28 2.80
CA ARG A 72 33.85 62.89 2.56
C ARG A 72 33.52 62.77 1.08
N PHE A 73 33.98 63.74 0.29
CA PHE A 73 33.81 63.68 -1.17
C PHE A 73 34.55 62.49 -1.77
N SER A 74 35.79 62.24 -1.32
CA SER A 74 36.58 61.12 -1.80
C SER A 74 35.99 59.75 -1.44
N ASP A 75 35.53 59.59 -0.20
CA ASP A 75 34.92 58.35 0.31
C ASP A 75 33.62 58.03 -0.44
N CYS A 76 32.83 59.05 -0.81
CA CYS A 76 31.60 58.90 -1.58
C CYS A 76 31.85 58.44 -3.04
N LEU A 77 32.90 58.96 -3.68
CA LEU A 77 33.22 58.62 -5.07
C LEU A 77 34.05 57.33 -5.23
N GLN A 78 34.68 56.84 -4.17
CA GLN A 78 35.48 55.62 -4.26
C GLN A 78 34.65 54.41 -4.74
N PRO A 79 33.49 54.07 -4.13
CA PRO A 79 32.66 52.97 -4.61
C PRO A 79 32.10 53.19 -6.03
N TYR A 80 31.87 54.46 -6.41
CA TYR A 80 31.46 54.81 -7.76
C TYR A 80 32.54 54.45 -8.79
N PHE A 81 33.79 54.85 -8.55
CA PHE A 81 34.89 54.54 -9.46
C PHE A 81 35.21 53.05 -9.50
N ASP A 82 35.07 52.35 -8.38
CA ASP A 82 35.17 50.89 -8.31
C ASP A 82 34.10 50.24 -9.21
N ALA A 83 32.85 50.73 -9.14
CA ALA A 83 31.76 50.27 -9.97
C ALA A 83 31.97 50.58 -11.46
N VAL A 84 32.42 51.78 -11.81
CA VAL A 84 32.78 52.16 -13.20
C VAL A 84 33.87 51.24 -13.75
N GLY A 85 34.90 50.93 -12.95
CA GLY A 85 35.97 50.02 -13.34
C GLY A 85 35.47 48.61 -13.67
N ILE A 86 34.52 48.10 -12.88
CA ILE A 86 33.91 46.79 -13.11
C ILE A 86 32.98 46.81 -14.34
N ILE A 87 32.12 47.83 -14.48
CA ILE A 87 31.10 47.91 -15.53
C ILE A 87 31.72 48.00 -16.93
N PHE A 88 32.78 48.79 -17.07
CA PHE A 88 33.41 49.06 -18.35
C PHE A 88 34.70 48.27 -18.57
N SER A 89 34.97 47.28 -17.70
CA SER A 89 36.12 46.38 -17.79
C SER A 89 37.48 47.10 -17.92
N SER A 90 37.54 48.34 -17.43
CA SER A 90 38.68 49.23 -17.49
C SER A 90 39.42 49.15 -16.15
N ASN A 91 40.30 48.16 -15.99
CA ASN A 91 40.97 47.92 -14.70
C ASN A 91 41.74 49.17 -14.22
N SER A 92 41.16 49.88 -13.24
CA SER A 92 41.69 51.04 -12.50
C SER A 92 42.05 52.31 -13.29
N GLU A 93 42.15 52.28 -14.62
CA GLU A 93 42.64 53.42 -15.40
C GLU A 93 41.69 54.63 -15.38
N TYR A 94 40.40 54.42 -15.60
CA TYR A 94 39.42 55.52 -15.58
C TYR A 94 39.27 56.14 -14.19
N ALA A 95 39.39 55.32 -13.14
CA ALA A 95 39.41 55.81 -11.76
C ALA A 95 40.66 56.66 -11.48
N ALA A 96 41.84 56.19 -11.88
CA ALA A 96 43.11 56.88 -11.67
C ALA A 96 43.17 58.23 -12.43
N ILE A 97 42.62 58.29 -13.65
CA ILE A 97 42.54 59.53 -14.43
C ILE A 97 41.61 60.53 -13.74
N ALA A 98 40.44 60.08 -13.26
CA ALA A 98 39.51 60.93 -12.54
C ALA A 98 40.12 61.46 -11.22
N TRP A 99 40.77 60.60 -10.43
CA TRP A 99 41.50 61.01 -9.22
C TRP A 99 42.62 62.00 -9.52
N GLY A 100 43.36 61.80 -10.62
CA GLY A 100 44.37 62.74 -11.11
C GLY A 100 43.78 64.12 -11.45
N ALA A 101 42.61 64.15 -12.09
CA ALA A 101 41.91 65.39 -12.44
C ALA A 101 41.39 66.14 -11.19
N ILE A 102 40.79 65.41 -10.24
CA ILE A 102 40.35 65.95 -8.94
C ILE A 102 41.55 66.54 -8.17
N ARG A 103 42.67 65.82 -8.13
CA ARG A 103 43.91 66.26 -7.50
C ARG A 103 44.42 67.57 -8.12
N LEU A 104 44.51 67.63 -9.45
CA LEU A 104 44.99 68.81 -10.16
C LEU A 104 44.11 70.04 -9.88
N ALA A 105 42.78 69.88 -9.95
CA ALA A 105 41.83 70.95 -9.65
C ALA A 105 42.01 71.50 -8.23
N LEU A 106 42.13 70.62 -7.23
CA LEU A 106 42.37 71.00 -5.84
C LEU A 106 43.76 71.61 -5.61
N GLN A 107 44.80 71.09 -6.27
CA GLN A 107 46.17 71.59 -6.16
C GLN A 107 46.31 73.01 -6.71
N LEU A 108 45.64 73.33 -7.83
CA LEU A 108 45.60 74.68 -8.39
C LEU A 108 44.83 75.63 -7.47
N ALA A 109 43.67 75.19 -6.97
CA ALA A 109 42.84 75.95 -6.04
C ALA A 109 43.57 76.25 -4.72
N ASN A 110 44.42 75.35 -4.24
CA ASN A 110 45.16 75.51 -2.98
C ASN A 110 46.04 76.78 -2.93
N ASN A 111 46.42 77.37 -4.07
CA ASN A 111 47.15 78.65 -4.06
C ASN A 111 46.26 79.86 -3.69
N PHE A 112 44.94 79.67 -3.58
CA PHE A 112 43.92 80.70 -3.34
C PHE A 112 42.99 80.30 -2.18
N SER A 113 43.40 80.60 -0.93
CA SER A 113 42.76 80.08 0.29
C SER A 113 41.22 80.23 0.38
N THR A 114 40.65 81.38 0.00
CA THR A 114 39.20 81.63 0.04
C THR A 114 38.43 80.83 -1.01
N PHE A 115 39.01 80.67 -2.21
CA PHE A 115 38.42 79.85 -3.26
C PHE A 115 38.53 78.36 -2.92
N PHE A 116 39.67 77.92 -2.38
CA PHE A 116 39.87 76.55 -1.92
C PHE A 116 38.86 76.14 -0.85
N GLU A 117 38.57 77.03 0.10
CA GLU A 117 37.54 76.80 1.13
C GLU A 117 36.13 76.67 0.55
N LYS A 118 35.76 77.53 -0.41
CA LYS A 118 34.45 77.43 -1.09
C LYS A 118 34.35 76.19 -1.98
N LEU A 119 35.43 75.81 -2.67
CA LEU A 119 35.49 74.60 -3.49
C LEU A 119 35.32 73.35 -2.65
N THR A 120 36.11 73.20 -1.58
CA THR A 120 35.98 72.06 -0.66
C THR A 120 34.61 72.00 0.02
N THR A 121 34.01 73.15 0.37
CA THR A 121 32.63 73.21 0.90
C THR A 121 31.60 72.76 -0.15
N THR A 122 31.81 73.10 -1.42
CA THR A 122 30.95 72.67 -2.53
C THR A 122 31.08 71.19 -2.82
N LEU A 123 32.31 70.65 -2.77
CA LEU A 123 32.55 69.21 -2.86
C LEU A 123 31.86 68.44 -1.72
N ARG A 124 31.86 68.97 -0.49
CA ARG A 124 31.10 68.39 0.62
C ARG A 124 29.60 68.36 0.32
N ARG A 125 29.01 69.51 -0.06
CA ARG A 125 27.56 69.59 -0.38
C ARG A 125 27.18 68.63 -1.51
N LEU A 126 28.05 68.48 -2.50
CA LEU A 126 27.86 67.51 -3.58
C LEU A 126 27.91 66.08 -3.05
N SER A 127 28.88 65.72 -2.20
CA SER A 127 28.98 64.38 -1.60
C SER A 127 27.76 63.99 -0.76
N GLU A 128 27.09 64.97 -0.14
CA GLU A 128 25.86 64.73 0.65
C GLU A 128 24.64 64.40 -0.23
N GLN A 129 24.70 64.67 -1.53
CA GLN A 129 23.59 64.50 -2.48
C GLN A 129 23.83 63.38 -3.49
N LEU A 130 25.07 62.93 -3.66
CA LEU A 130 25.41 61.76 -4.45
C LEU A 130 24.82 60.48 -3.82
N PRO A 131 24.43 59.47 -4.61
CA PRO A 131 23.87 58.21 -4.10
C PRO A 131 24.91 57.37 -3.36
N GLY A 132 24.44 56.42 -2.56
CA GLY A 132 25.26 55.38 -1.96
C GLY A 132 25.71 54.37 -3.01
N TYR A 133 26.80 54.66 -3.70
CA TYR A 133 27.32 53.81 -4.78
C TYR A 133 27.74 52.39 -4.33
N ASP A 134 27.88 52.14 -3.03
CA ASP A 134 28.08 50.79 -2.48
C ASP A 134 26.97 49.81 -2.88
N ASP A 135 25.74 50.29 -3.08
CA ASP A 135 24.63 49.44 -3.50
C ASP A 135 24.74 49.05 -4.98
N VAL A 136 25.40 49.86 -5.81
CA VAL A 136 25.73 49.50 -7.19
C VAL A 136 26.63 48.27 -7.19
N LEU A 137 27.69 48.26 -6.35
CA LEU A 137 28.62 47.13 -6.27
C LEU A 137 27.93 45.80 -5.91
N LYS A 138 26.85 45.83 -5.12
CA LYS A 138 26.05 44.63 -4.81
C LYS A 138 25.25 44.14 -6.01
N ILE A 139 24.72 45.07 -6.82
CA ILE A 139 23.93 44.78 -8.03
C ILE A 139 24.81 44.27 -9.18
N LEU A 140 26.09 44.70 -9.24
CA LEU A 140 27.02 44.28 -10.30
C LEU A 140 27.21 42.77 -10.42
N LYS A 141 26.93 42.00 -9.35
CA LYS A 141 26.95 40.53 -9.38
C LYS A 141 25.93 39.92 -10.35
N ASN A 142 24.86 40.65 -10.68
CA ASN A 142 23.72 40.17 -11.48
C ASN A 142 23.65 40.78 -12.89
N SER A 143 24.72 41.42 -13.37
CA SER A 143 24.79 42.19 -14.62
C SER A 143 23.93 43.46 -14.63
N PRO A 144 24.53 44.67 -14.63
CA PRO A 144 23.78 45.92 -14.52
C PRO A 144 22.99 46.25 -15.79
N SER A 145 21.81 46.85 -15.62
CA SER A 145 20.94 47.29 -16.71
C SER A 145 21.63 48.32 -17.62
N SER A 146 21.24 48.37 -18.90
CA SER A 146 21.78 49.34 -19.85
C SER A 146 21.53 50.79 -19.43
N ARG A 147 20.43 51.05 -18.72
CA ARG A 147 20.06 52.37 -18.19
C ARG A 147 20.94 52.79 -17.02
N LEU A 148 21.25 51.88 -16.09
CA LEU A 148 22.19 52.13 -15.00
C LEU A 148 23.59 52.43 -15.54
N LYS A 149 24.06 51.65 -16.53
CA LYS A 149 25.35 51.90 -17.21
C LYS A 149 25.40 53.30 -17.84
N ALA A 150 24.35 53.69 -18.57
CA ALA A 150 24.28 54.99 -19.23
C ALA A 150 24.25 56.15 -18.22
N SER A 151 23.50 56.00 -17.12
CA SER A 151 23.40 57.01 -16.07
C SER A 151 24.74 57.19 -15.34
N MET A 152 25.44 56.09 -15.08
CA MET A 152 26.80 56.14 -14.51
C MET A 152 27.81 56.80 -15.45
N GLN A 153 27.71 56.60 -16.77
CA GLN A 153 28.55 57.32 -17.74
C GLN A 153 28.30 58.82 -17.71
N LYS A 154 27.04 59.24 -17.58
CA LYS A 154 26.66 60.66 -17.50
C LYS A 154 27.22 61.34 -16.25
N VAL A 155 27.13 60.68 -15.08
CA VAL A 155 27.79 61.16 -13.85
C VAL A 155 29.31 61.35 -14.06
N TYR A 156 29.96 60.45 -14.81
CA TYR A 156 31.40 60.55 -15.09
C TYR A 156 31.71 61.78 -15.95
N LEU A 157 30.91 61.99 -16.99
CA LEU A 157 31.02 63.15 -17.87
C LEU A 157 30.84 64.47 -17.10
N ASP A 158 29.79 64.56 -16.30
CA ASP A 158 29.48 65.78 -15.55
C ASP A 158 30.55 66.10 -14.52
N LEU A 159 31.14 65.08 -13.88
CA LEU A 159 32.29 65.24 -12.99
C LEU A 159 33.48 65.86 -13.74
N PHE A 160 33.80 65.40 -14.95
CA PHE A 160 34.88 65.97 -15.75
C PHE A 160 34.57 67.38 -16.25
N HIS A 161 33.32 67.68 -16.62
CA HIS A 161 32.88 69.04 -16.94
C HIS A 161 33.05 69.99 -15.74
N PHE A 162 32.68 69.54 -14.54
CA PHE A 162 32.89 70.31 -13.31
C PHE A 162 34.38 70.58 -13.07
N LEU A 163 35.23 69.55 -13.15
CA LEU A 163 36.67 69.67 -12.96
C LEU A 163 37.33 70.60 -14.00
N THR A 164 36.93 70.48 -15.27
CA THR A 164 37.38 71.36 -16.36
C THR A 164 37.01 72.81 -16.08
N SER A 165 35.78 73.04 -15.60
CA SER A 165 35.28 74.38 -15.24
C SER A 165 36.08 74.97 -14.08
N VAL A 166 36.44 74.17 -13.08
CA VAL A 166 37.30 74.58 -11.96
C VAL A 166 38.70 74.94 -12.45
N ILE A 167 39.32 74.11 -13.31
CA ILE A 167 40.67 74.35 -13.82
C ILE A 167 40.70 75.57 -14.76
N GLY A 168 39.68 75.74 -15.60
CA GLY A 168 39.53 76.87 -16.54
C GLY A 168 39.44 78.25 -15.88
N ILE A 169 39.24 78.32 -14.55
CA ILE A 169 39.38 79.56 -13.79
C ILE A 169 40.84 80.02 -13.77
N PHE A 170 41.78 79.09 -13.63
CA PHE A 170 43.21 79.35 -13.45
C PHE A 170 44.00 79.43 -14.78
N THR A 171 43.45 78.89 -15.88
CA THR A 171 44.10 78.79 -17.19
C THR A 171 43.45 79.70 -18.25
N LYS A 172 44.19 80.17 -19.27
CA LYS A 172 43.65 80.92 -20.43
C LYS A 172 43.32 79.99 -21.60
N LYS A 173 42.49 80.47 -22.55
CA LYS A 173 42.09 79.73 -23.77
C LYS A 173 43.26 79.42 -24.72
N ASP A 174 44.39 80.10 -24.57
CA ASP A 174 45.63 79.89 -25.33
C ASP A 174 46.62 78.94 -24.61
N GLY A 175 46.21 78.30 -23.51
CA GLY A 175 47.06 77.40 -22.75
C GLY A 175 48.09 78.09 -21.85
N THR A 176 48.02 79.41 -21.61
CA THR A 176 48.91 80.10 -20.66
C THR A 176 48.23 80.30 -19.29
N SER A 177 48.99 80.23 -18.18
CA SER A 177 48.43 80.52 -16.85
C SER A 177 47.94 81.98 -16.77
N LYS A 178 46.78 82.23 -16.17
CA LYS A 178 46.28 83.61 -15.95
C LYS A 178 47.14 84.32 -14.91
N SER A 179 47.29 85.65 -15.03
CA SER A 179 47.98 86.42 -13.99
C SER A 179 47.21 86.32 -12.66
N SER A 180 47.93 86.29 -11.54
CA SER A 180 47.32 86.20 -10.20
C SER A 180 46.27 87.29 -9.96
N ALA A 181 46.44 88.47 -10.55
CA ALA A 181 45.48 89.58 -10.51
C ALA A 181 44.20 89.30 -11.33
N ALA A 182 44.31 88.72 -12.53
CA ALA A 182 43.15 88.36 -13.36
C ALA A 182 42.33 87.22 -12.74
N ILE A 183 43.00 86.28 -12.06
CA ILE A 183 42.34 85.23 -11.27
C ILE A 183 41.58 85.85 -10.10
N MET A 184 42.21 86.74 -9.32
CA MET A 184 41.56 87.45 -8.21
C MET A 184 40.34 88.28 -8.64
N ILE A 185 40.39 88.98 -9.78
CA ILE A 185 39.25 89.74 -10.32
C ILE A 185 38.10 88.81 -10.73
N LYS A 186 38.42 87.69 -11.41
CA LYS A 186 37.42 86.70 -11.82
C LYS A 186 36.80 85.98 -10.61
N LEU A 187 37.55 85.83 -9.52
CA LEU A 187 37.10 85.29 -8.23
C LEU A 187 36.27 86.29 -7.41
N LEU A 188 36.33 87.59 -7.72
CA LEU A 188 35.62 88.68 -7.05
C LEU A 188 34.28 89.04 -7.73
N TRP A 189 33.96 88.48 -8.89
CA TRP A 189 32.69 88.70 -9.60
C TRP A 189 31.79 87.46 -9.49
N LYS A 190 30.56 87.61 -8.96
CA LYS A 190 29.52 86.60 -8.60
C LYS A 190 29.76 85.69 -7.36
N PRO A 191 28.69 85.25 -6.65
CA PRO A 191 28.81 84.22 -5.62
C PRO A 191 29.28 82.91 -6.27
N PHE A 192 30.24 82.25 -5.63
CA PHE A 192 30.92 81.03 -6.08
C PHE A 192 29.97 79.97 -6.65
N ASP A 193 28.79 79.83 -6.05
CA ASP A 193 27.78 78.84 -6.42
C ASP A 193 27.23 79.07 -7.84
N ALA A 194 27.05 80.32 -8.29
CA ALA A 194 26.44 80.65 -9.59
C ALA A 194 27.34 80.34 -10.80
N PHE A 195 28.64 80.04 -10.60
CA PHE A 195 29.54 79.63 -11.68
C PHE A 195 29.46 78.15 -12.00
N PHE A 196 29.14 77.34 -11.00
CA PHE A 196 29.11 75.89 -11.11
C PHE A 196 27.69 75.34 -11.03
N GLU A 197 26.69 76.19 -10.78
CA GLU A 197 25.28 75.84 -10.58
C GLU A 197 24.75 74.91 -11.65
N THR A 198 24.87 75.27 -12.93
CA THR A 198 24.40 74.44 -14.05
C THR A 198 25.06 73.06 -14.08
N THR A 199 26.39 72.98 -13.93
CA THR A 199 27.11 71.69 -13.96
C THR A 199 26.85 70.85 -12.71
N LEU A 200 26.65 71.48 -11.56
CA LEU A 200 26.29 70.79 -10.32
C LEU A 200 24.85 70.28 -10.36
N GLU A 201 23.92 71.01 -10.99
CA GLU A 201 22.55 70.56 -11.23
C GLU A 201 22.49 69.35 -12.17
N GLU A 202 23.24 69.37 -13.28
CA GLU A 202 23.35 68.23 -14.21
C GLU A 202 23.91 66.98 -13.52
N LEU A 203 25.01 67.14 -12.76
CA LEU A 203 25.62 66.04 -12.00
C LEU A 203 24.64 65.45 -10.97
N ARG A 204 23.89 66.30 -10.26
CA ARG A 204 22.85 65.86 -9.31
C ARG A 204 21.73 65.10 -10.01
N PHE A 205 21.24 65.60 -11.13
CA PHE A 205 20.18 64.97 -11.91
C PHE A 205 20.58 63.55 -12.33
N HIS A 206 21.77 63.36 -12.89
CA HIS A 206 22.22 62.02 -13.29
C HIS A 206 22.55 61.12 -12.09
N ALA A 207 22.99 61.69 -10.97
CA ALA A 207 23.20 60.95 -9.73
C ALA A 207 21.89 60.46 -9.10
N ASP A 208 20.81 61.26 -9.18
CA ASP A 208 19.46 60.86 -8.78
C ASP A 208 18.91 59.77 -9.71
N LEU A 209 19.14 59.87 -11.02
CA LEU A 209 18.76 58.82 -11.98
C LEU A 209 19.45 57.49 -11.67
N VAL A 210 20.73 57.51 -11.25
CA VAL A 210 21.42 56.30 -10.77
C VAL A 210 20.75 55.73 -9.53
N ARG A 211 20.33 56.57 -8.57
CA ARG A 211 19.60 56.12 -7.37
C ARG A 211 18.29 55.42 -7.73
N ASP A 212 17.52 55.99 -8.65
CA ASP A 212 16.24 55.42 -9.07
C ASP A 212 16.43 54.08 -9.80
N GLU A 213 17.43 53.96 -10.68
CA GLU A 213 17.74 52.71 -11.37
C GLU A 213 18.21 51.60 -10.40
N ILE A 214 18.96 51.94 -9.34
CA ILE A 214 19.33 50.99 -8.27
C ILE A 214 18.08 50.43 -7.59
N ILE A 215 17.11 51.29 -7.26
CA ILE A 215 15.86 50.88 -6.60
C ILE A 215 15.04 49.97 -7.52
N ILE A 216 14.91 50.34 -8.80
CA ILE A 216 14.17 49.56 -9.80
C ILE A 216 14.76 48.14 -9.94
N GLU A 217 16.08 48.03 -10.02
CA GLU A 217 16.76 46.74 -10.18
C GLU A 217 16.56 45.82 -8.97
N GLN A 218 16.60 46.38 -7.75
CA GLN A 218 16.33 45.64 -6.52
C GLN A 218 14.88 45.13 -6.43
N LEU A 219 13.92 45.96 -6.86
CA LEU A 219 12.51 45.59 -6.90
C LEU A 219 12.24 44.49 -7.93
N ASN A 220 12.84 44.58 -9.12
CA ASN A 220 12.73 43.56 -10.17
C ASN A 220 13.30 42.22 -9.70
N THR A 221 14.48 42.25 -9.06
CA THR A 221 15.11 41.06 -8.49
C THR A 221 14.18 40.40 -7.47
N SER A 222 13.65 41.16 -6.51
CA SER A 222 12.77 40.64 -5.46
C SER A 222 11.46 40.06 -6.02
N THR A 223 10.86 40.74 -7.00
CA THR A 223 9.63 40.29 -7.67
C THR A 223 9.86 39.00 -8.44
N CYS A 224 11.00 38.88 -9.13
CA CYS A 224 11.38 37.65 -9.83
C CYS A 224 11.54 36.47 -8.86
N HIS A 225 12.23 36.66 -7.74
CA HIS A 225 12.39 35.62 -6.71
C HIS A 225 11.04 35.17 -6.14
N ASN A 226 10.16 36.11 -5.80
CA ASN A 226 8.82 35.79 -5.29
C ASN A 226 7.99 35.02 -6.32
N ARG A 227 8.04 35.41 -7.59
CA ARG A 227 7.31 34.71 -8.66
C ARG A 227 7.82 33.28 -8.85
N MET A 228 9.14 33.09 -8.87
CA MET A 228 9.73 31.75 -8.96
C MET A 228 9.34 30.87 -7.76
N GLY A 229 9.34 31.42 -6.55
CA GLY A 229 8.90 30.69 -5.35
C GLY A 229 7.44 30.26 -5.39
N LEU A 230 6.55 31.14 -5.87
CA LEU A 230 5.13 30.81 -6.05
C LEU A 230 4.92 29.74 -7.14
N GLU A 231 5.65 29.81 -8.25
CA GLU A 231 5.59 28.80 -9.33
C GLU A 231 6.09 27.43 -8.86
N GLU A 232 7.17 27.39 -8.07
CA GLU A 232 7.69 26.15 -7.49
C GLU A 232 6.72 25.53 -6.48
N GLN A 233 6.09 26.35 -5.63
CA GLN A 233 5.06 25.88 -4.71
C GLN A 233 3.83 25.33 -5.45
N ALA A 234 3.40 25.98 -6.54
CA ALA A 234 2.29 25.52 -7.36
C ALA A 234 2.59 24.16 -8.02
N ARG A 235 3.80 23.98 -8.57
CA ARG A 235 4.25 22.70 -9.13
C ARG A 235 4.29 21.61 -8.06
N ALA A 236 4.89 21.91 -6.90
CA ALA A 236 4.94 20.96 -5.79
C ALA A 236 3.54 20.56 -5.29
N ALA A 237 2.57 21.48 -5.30
CA ALA A 237 1.18 21.18 -4.95
C ALA A 237 0.52 20.27 -6.00
N GLN A 238 0.73 20.53 -7.29
CA GLN A 238 0.24 19.67 -8.38
C GLN A 238 0.83 18.26 -8.30
N ASP A 239 2.14 18.14 -8.08
CA ASP A 239 2.80 16.84 -7.94
C ASP A 239 2.27 16.04 -6.73
N ARG A 240 1.93 16.73 -5.62
CA ARG A 240 1.29 16.09 -4.45
C ARG A 240 -0.11 15.57 -4.78
N ILE A 241 -0.92 16.34 -5.50
CA ILE A 241 -2.27 15.92 -5.92
C ILE A 241 -2.18 14.71 -6.85
N ALA A 242 -1.34 14.79 -7.90
CA ALA A 242 -1.14 13.68 -8.83
C ALA A 242 -0.61 12.42 -8.13
N SER A 243 0.32 12.58 -7.17
CA SER A 243 0.82 11.47 -6.36
C SER A 243 -0.25 10.87 -5.45
N ALA A 244 -1.16 11.68 -4.90
CA ALA A 244 -2.27 11.20 -4.09
C ALA A 244 -3.30 10.42 -4.92
N GLU A 245 -3.67 10.94 -6.10
CA GLU A 245 -4.56 10.26 -7.05
C GLU A 245 -3.97 8.93 -7.54
N ALA A 246 -2.68 8.91 -7.88
CA ALA A 246 -1.98 7.69 -8.26
C ALA A 246 -1.98 6.64 -7.14
N ARG A 247 -1.78 7.05 -5.87
CA ARG A 247 -1.85 6.13 -4.72
C ARG A 247 -3.25 5.55 -4.52
N GLU A 248 -4.29 6.36 -4.65
CA GLU A 248 -5.68 5.88 -4.54
C GLU A 248 -6.04 4.92 -5.68
N LEU A 249 -5.60 5.21 -6.91
CA LEU A 249 -5.78 4.31 -8.04
C LEU A 249 -5.04 2.97 -7.84
N THR A 250 -3.81 3.02 -7.33
CA THR A 250 -3.04 1.80 -7.01
C THR A 250 -3.75 0.96 -5.95
N LYS A 251 -4.20 1.56 -4.84
CA LYS A 251 -4.98 0.84 -3.80
C LYS A 251 -6.25 0.22 -4.36
N HIS A 252 -6.97 0.95 -5.22
CA HIS A 252 -8.18 0.44 -5.85
C HIS A 252 -7.89 -0.74 -6.78
N ASN A 253 -6.84 -0.66 -7.60
CA ASN A 253 -6.41 -1.75 -8.46
C ASN A 253 -5.93 -2.97 -7.67
N GLU A 254 -5.18 -2.77 -6.57
CA GLU A 254 -4.77 -3.83 -5.66
C GLU A 254 -5.99 -4.53 -5.02
N PHE A 255 -6.99 -3.74 -4.58
CA PHE A 255 -8.25 -4.28 -4.05
C PHE A 255 -8.98 -5.13 -5.10
N LEU A 256 -9.22 -4.60 -6.30
CA LEU A 256 -9.89 -5.32 -7.39
C LEU A 256 -9.12 -6.60 -7.79
N THR A 257 -7.79 -6.52 -7.83
CA THR A 257 -6.94 -7.69 -8.12
C THR A 257 -7.09 -8.75 -7.05
N SER A 258 -7.07 -8.37 -5.77
CA SER A 258 -7.26 -9.30 -4.65
C SER A 258 -8.65 -9.95 -4.64
N GLU A 259 -9.69 -9.19 -4.98
CA GLU A 259 -11.06 -9.69 -5.08
C GLU A 259 -11.21 -10.68 -6.26
N SER A 260 -10.64 -10.33 -7.41
CA SER A 260 -10.61 -11.20 -8.59
C SER A 260 -9.87 -12.51 -8.32
N MET A 261 -8.71 -12.47 -7.65
CA MET A 261 -7.96 -13.67 -7.26
C MET A 261 -8.77 -14.57 -6.32
N ARG A 262 -9.45 -14.01 -5.31
CA ARG A 262 -10.32 -14.77 -4.39
C ARG A 262 -11.48 -15.44 -5.12
N LEU A 263 -12.12 -14.73 -6.06
CA LEU A 263 -13.21 -15.29 -6.85
C LEU A 263 -12.72 -16.41 -7.77
N GLN A 264 -11.54 -16.26 -8.37
CA GLN A 264 -10.93 -17.27 -9.21
C GLN A 264 -10.54 -18.51 -8.41
N GLU A 265 -9.96 -18.35 -7.22
CA GLU A 265 -9.61 -19.45 -6.31
C GLU A 265 -10.85 -20.26 -5.92
N LYS A 266 -11.92 -19.57 -5.51
CA LYS A 266 -13.20 -20.21 -5.20
C LYS A 266 -13.80 -20.96 -6.40
N ARG A 267 -13.70 -20.41 -7.61
CA ARG A 267 -14.14 -21.10 -8.84
C ARG A 267 -13.30 -22.34 -9.10
N ASN A 268 -11.98 -22.26 -8.97
CA ASN A 268 -11.08 -23.39 -9.15
C ASN A 268 -11.36 -24.51 -8.14
N GLU A 269 -11.66 -24.16 -6.88
CA GLU A 269 -12.08 -25.11 -5.84
C GLU A 269 -13.40 -25.81 -6.20
N ASP A 270 -14.41 -25.04 -6.64
CA ASP A 270 -15.71 -25.58 -7.04
C ASP A 270 -15.57 -26.52 -8.25
N GLU A 271 -14.78 -26.14 -9.24
CA GLU A 271 -14.48 -26.96 -10.42
C GLU A 271 -13.70 -28.23 -10.06
N SER A 272 -12.70 -28.12 -9.18
CA SER A 272 -11.92 -29.27 -8.69
C SER A 272 -12.82 -30.25 -7.95
N PHE A 273 -13.66 -29.75 -7.05
CA PHE A 273 -14.62 -30.55 -6.31
C PHE A 273 -15.58 -31.31 -7.25
N ILE A 274 -16.15 -30.63 -8.25
CA ILE A 274 -17.07 -31.24 -9.21
C ILE A 274 -16.34 -32.34 -10.02
N ARG A 275 -15.13 -32.05 -10.47
CA ARG A 275 -14.29 -32.99 -11.23
C ARG A 275 -13.96 -34.25 -10.43
N VAL A 276 -13.48 -34.08 -9.20
CA VAL A 276 -13.15 -35.21 -8.30
C VAL A 276 -14.39 -36.01 -7.96
N LYS A 277 -15.52 -35.36 -7.61
CA LYS A 277 -16.77 -36.07 -7.31
C LYS A 277 -17.26 -36.91 -8.50
N LYS A 278 -17.15 -36.36 -9.72
CA LYS A 278 -17.48 -37.09 -10.95
C LYS A 278 -16.55 -38.29 -11.18
N TRP A 279 -15.26 -38.11 -10.93
CA TRP A 279 -14.26 -39.19 -11.04
C TRP A 279 -14.48 -40.31 -10.02
N ILE A 280 -14.84 -39.99 -8.76
CA ILE A 280 -15.24 -40.98 -7.74
C ILE A 280 -16.51 -41.72 -8.18
N SER A 281 -17.44 -41.07 -8.88
CA SER A 281 -18.68 -41.66 -9.39
C SER A 281 -19.48 -42.45 -8.32
N PRO A 282 -19.88 -41.82 -7.20
CA PRO A 282 -20.63 -42.49 -6.13
C PRO A 282 -22.03 -42.95 -6.59
N PRO A 283 -22.54 -44.06 -6.04
CA PRO A 283 -23.93 -44.48 -6.27
C PRO A 283 -24.92 -43.53 -5.56
N GLU A 284 -26.22 -43.67 -5.83
CA GLU A 284 -27.29 -42.96 -5.10
C GLU A 284 -27.52 -43.54 -3.70
N PHE A 285 -26.49 -43.50 -2.84
CA PHE A 285 -26.51 -44.14 -1.52
C PHE A 285 -27.43 -43.46 -0.49
N MET A 286 -27.68 -42.15 -0.63
CA MET A 286 -28.51 -41.39 0.30
C MET A 286 -29.98 -41.85 0.31
N VAL A 287 -30.47 -42.36 -0.82
CA VAL A 287 -31.87 -42.78 -0.97
C VAL A 287 -32.23 -43.89 0.00
N GLU A 288 -31.34 -44.86 0.23
CA GLU A 288 -31.62 -45.96 1.17
C GLU A 288 -31.54 -45.50 2.62
N PHE A 289 -30.65 -44.56 2.94
CA PHE A 289 -30.60 -43.91 4.25
C PHE A 289 -31.88 -43.10 4.54
N GLU A 290 -32.33 -42.27 3.60
CA GLU A 290 -33.56 -41.47 3.75
C GLU A 290 -34.79 -42.37 3.92
N LYS A 291 -34.92 -43.42 3.10
CA LYS A 291 -35.99 -44.44 3.26
C LYS A 291 -35.94 -45.12 4.63
N ALA A 292 -34.76 -45.37 5.17
CA ALA A 292 -34.60 -45.98 6.50
C ALA A 292 -35.00 -45.01 7.61
N GLN A 293 -34.65 -43.73 7.45
CA GLN A 293 -35.03 -42.65 8.36
C GLN A 293 -36.54 -42.43 8.37
N ASP A 294 -37.18 -42.39 7.21
CA ASP A 294 -38.63 -42.19 7.07
C ASP A 294 -39.46 -43.33 7.67
N LYS A 295 -38.90 -44.55 7.72
CA LYS A 295 -39.52 -45.70 8.38
C LYS A 295 -39.47 -45.64 9.90
N ARG A 296 -38.61 -44.78 10.48
CA ARG A 296 -38.47 -44.68 11.93
C ARG A 296 -39.69 -43.97 12.50
N HIS A 297 -40.32 -44.59 13.49
CA HIS A 297 -41.35 -43.94 14.29
C HIS A 297 -40.72 -43.18 15.46
N GLU A 298 -41.26 -42.00 15.77
CA GLU A 298 -40.80 -41.20 16.92
C GLU A 298 -40.88 -42.03 18.22
N GLY A 299 -39.87 -41.93 19.09
CA GLY A 299 -39.79 -42.72 20.32
C GLY A 299 -39.32 -44.17 20.13
N THR A 300 -38.98 -44.60 18.91
CA THR A 300 -38.39 -45.94 18.65
C THR A 300 -36.90 -45.85 18.36
N ALA A 301 -36.20 -46.99 18.47
CA ALA A 301 -34.76 -47.17 18.33
C ALA A 301 -33.91 -46.47 19.42
N GLU A 302 -34.53 -45.97 20.49
CA GLU A 302 -33.83 -45.26 21.57
C GLU A 302 -33.04 -46.20 22.47
N TRP A 303 -33.58 -47.40 22.71
CA TRP A 303 -32.95 -48.43 23.54
C TRP A 303 -31.50 -48.74 23.13
N LEU A 304 -31.17 -48.65 21.84
CA LEU A 304 -29.82 -48.92 21.34
C LEU A 304 -28.77 -47.99 21.98
N PHE A 305 -29.16 -46.75 22.27
CA PHE A 305 -28.26 -45.75 22.86
C PHE A 305 -28.21 -45.85 24.39
N GLU A 306 -29.06 -46.68 24.98
CA GLU A 306 -29.03 -47.04 26.40
C GLU A 306 -28.23 -48.33 26.63
N GLU A 307 -28.00 -49.12 25.57
CA GLU A 307 -27.23 -50.36 25.66
C GLU A 307 -25.78 -50.11 26.10
N PRO A 308 -25.32 -50.74 27.20
CA PRO A 308 -23.96 -50.53 27.71
C PRO A 308 -22.88 -50.81 26.67
N LEU A 309 -23.08 -51.82 25.82
CA LEU A 309 -22.11 -52.18 24.79
C LEU A 309 -21.98 -51.09 23.71
N PHE A 310 -23.08 -50.42 23.36
CA PHE A 310 -23.05 -49.30 22.43
C PHE A 310 -22.29 -48.11 23.03
N ASN A 311 -22.60 -47.77 24.29
CA ASN A 311 -21.96 -46.63 24.96
C ASN A 311 -20.46 -46.86 25.18
N ILE A 312 -20.06 -48.06 25.61
CA ILE A 312 -18.64 -48.43 25.74
C ILE A 312 -17.93 -48.26 24.39
N TRP A 313 -18.48 -48.80 23.31
CA TRP A 313 -17.89 -48.66 21.97
C TRP A 313 -17.81 -47.18 21.52
N ALA A 314 -18.88 -46.41 21.74
CA ALA A 314 -18.96 -45.01 21.36
C ALA A 314 -17.95 -44.14 22.14
N GLU A 315 -17.75 -44.43 23.43
CA GLU A 315 -16.87 -43.67 24.34
C GLU A 315 -15.43 -44.15 24.36
N THR A 316 -15.13 -45.38 23.92
CA THR A 316 -13.76 -45.93 23.89
C THR A 316 -12.82 -44.96 23.16
N GLU A 317 -11.87 -44.38 23.89
CA GLU A 317 -10.84 -43.53 23.29
C GLU A 317 -9.98 -44.40 22.38
N LEU A 318 -9.72 -43.91 21.17
CA LEU A 318 -8.80 -44.53 20.21
C LEU A 318 -7.38 -44.36 20.74
N SER A 319 -7.02 -45.17 21.73
CA SER A 319 -5.65 -45.29 22.23
C SER A 319 -4.86 -46.16 21.25
N ALA A 320 -3.59 -45.82 21.01
CA ALA A 320 -2.61 -46.43 20.11
C ALA A 320 -2.92 -47.88 19.68
N PRO A 321 -2.72 -48.25 18.40
CA PRO A 321 -3.28 -49.45 17.76
C PRO A 321 -3.15 -50.69 18.64
N SER A 322 -4.22 -51.01 19.36
CA SER A 322 -4.23 -52.12 20.32
C SER A 322 -4.45 -53.48 19.64
N CYS A 323 -4.48 -53.52 18.30
CA CYS A 323 -4.59 -54.76 17.56
C CYS A 323 -3.20 -55.39 17.41
N THR A 324 -2.81 -56.20 18.40
CA THR A 324 -1.74 -57.20 18.24
C THR A 324 -2.15 -58.32 17.26
N ASP A 325 -3.43 -58.43 16.90
CA ASP A 325 -3.97 -59.47 16.04
C ASP A 325 -4.29 -58.93 14.63
N LYS A 326 -3.45 -59.26 13.65
CA LYS A 326 -3.61 -58.89 12.22
C LYS A 326 -4.85 -59.48 11.54
N TYR A 327 -5.65 -60.27 12.25
CA TYR A 327 -6.72 -61.08 11.67
C TYR A 327 -8.10 -60.80 12.28
N ASN A 328 -8.18 -59.96 13.32
CA ASN A 328 -9.42 -59.72 14.06
C ASN A 328 -9.74 -58.22 14.14
N LEU A 329 -11.03 -57.91 14.19
CA LEU A 329 -11.53 -56.58 14.46
C LEU A 329 -11.51 -56.33 15.99
N GLY A 330 -10.83 -55.26 16.40
CA GLY A 330 -10.59 -54.91 17.80
C GLY A 330 -11.71 -54.10 18.45
N ALA A 331 -11.43 -53.52 19.63
CA ALA A 331 -12.40 -52.80 20.49
C ALA A 331 -13.13 -51.63 19.80
N ASN A 332 -12.62 -51.16 18.66
CA ASN A 332 -13.20 -50.09 17.85
C ASN A 332 -14.35 -50.56 16.96
N THR A 333 -14.70 -51.85 16.97
CA THR A 333 -15.79 -52.42 16.18
C THR A 333 -16.95 -52.85 17.06
N LEU A 334 -18.18 -52.54 16.64
CA LEU A 334 -19.41 -53.05 17.21
C LEU A 334 -20.26 -53.68 16.10
N TRP A 335 -20.64 -54.95 16.29
CA TRP A 335 -21.49 -55.68 15.37
C TRP A 335 -22.87 -55.91 15.97
N ILE A 336 -23.87 -55.25 15.39
CA ILE A 336 -25.28 -55.39 15.78
C ILE A 336 -25.95 -56.39 14.84
N ARG A 337 -26.39 -57.50 15.42
CA ARG A 337 -26.99 -58.62 14.72
C ARG A 337 -28.47 -58.73 15.01
N GLY A 338 -29.19 -59.19 14.00
CA GLY A 338 -30.57 -59.58 14.21
C GLY A 338 -31.15 -60.27 12.99
N ASN A 339 -32.22 -61.03 13.24
CA ASN A 339 -32.93 -61.77 12.21
C ASN A 339 -33.57 -60.83 11.16
N PRO A 340 -33.96 -61.33 9.98
CA PRO A 340 -34.71 -60.54 9.02
C PRO A 340 -35.92 -59.87 9.67
N GLY A 341 -36.16 -58.60 9.35
CA GLY A 341 -37.34 -57.87 9.81
C GLY A 341 -37.31 -57.35 11.25
N CYS A 342 -36.22 -57.46 12.01
CA CYS A 342 -36.13 -56.94 13.39
C CYS A 342 -35.80 -55.42 13.50
N GLY A 343 -35.66 -54.70 12.39
CA GLY A 343 -35.44 -53.25 12.41
C GLY A 343 -33.98 -52.77 12.33
N LYS A 344 -33.00 -53.64 12.03
CA LYS A 344 -31.57 -53.28 11.82
C LYS A 344 -31.35 -51.99 11.04
N THR A 345 -31.93 -51.88 9.84
CA THR A 345 -31.78 -50.72 8.96
C THR A 345 -32.31 -49.42 9.58
N VAL A 346 -33.41 -49.50 10.34
CA VAL A 346 -33.96 -48.34 11.07
C VAL A 346 -33.05 -47.95 12.24
N LEU A 347 -32.49 -48.93 12.96
CA LEU A 347 -31.50 -48.72 14.02
C LEU A 347 -30.21 -48.10 13.46
N ALA A 348 -29.74 -48.56 12.30
CA ALA A 348 -28.57 -48.00 11.62
C ALA A 348 -28.80 -46.52 11.25
N ALA A 349 -29.96 -46.19 10.69
CA ALA A 349 -30.31 -44.80 10.39
C ALA A 349 -30.42 -43.94 11.64
N ALA A 350 -31.01 -44.47 12.72
CA ALA A 350 -31.05 -43.80 14.02
C ALA A 350 -29.64 -43.53 14.57
N ALA A 351 -28.73 -44.52 14.47
CA ALA A 351 -27.35 -44.40 14.94
C ALA A 351 -26.58 -43.33 14.15
N VAL A 352 -26.73 -43.28 12.82
CA VAL A 352 -26.18 -42.18 12.00
C VAL A 352 -26.67 -40.82 12.51
N GLY A 353 -27.97 -40.68 12.78
CA GLY A 353 -28.56 -39.44 13.28
C GLY A 353 -28.00 -39.03 14.64
N VAL A 354 -28.00 -39.93 15.62
CA VAL A 354 -27.52 -39.65 17.00
C VAL A 354 -26.04 -39.30 17.01
N LEU A 355 -25.19 -40.10 16.34
CA LEU A 355 -23.75 -39.86 16.30
C LEU A 355 -23.41 -38.55 15.57
N ARG A 356 -24.19 -38.15 14.55
CA ARG A 356 -24.07 -36.83 13.91
C ARG A 356 -24.49 -35.69 14.83
N CYS A 357 -25.60 -35.83 15.56
CA CYS A 357 -26.05 -34.79 16.51
C CYS A 357 -25.05 -34.59 17.65
N GLN A 358 -24.47 -35.66 18.18
CA GLN A 358 -23.45 -35.57 19.22
C GLN A 358 -22.19 -34.80 18.77
N GLN A 359 -21.88 -34.75 17.47
CA GLN A 359 -20.81 -33.90 16.92
C GLN A 359 -21.12 -32.40 17.05
N SER A 360 -22.38 -31.99 16.95
CA SER A 360 -22.76 -30.56 16.89
C SER A 360 -22.71 -29.84 18.24
N PHE A 361 -22.75 -30.56 19.36
CA PHE A 361 -22.89 -29.96 20.70
C PHE A 361 -21.60 -29.81 21.52
N ASN A 362 -20.48 -30.45 21.12
CA ASN A 362 -19.24 -30.43 21.91
C ASN A 362 -18.00 -30.25 21.02
N GLN A 363 -17.24 -29.17 21.23
CA GLN A 363 -16.23 -28.64 20.30
C GLN A 363 -14.83 -29.31 20.36
N ASN A 364 -14.53 -30.17 21.35
CA ASN A 364 -13.15 -30.53 21.68
C ASN A 364 -12.62 -31.91 21.21
N SER A 365 -13.31 -32.61 20.30
CA SER A 365 -12.85 -33.78 19.50
C SER A 365 -14.00 -34.77 19.37
N ARG A 366 -14.69 -34.79 18.23
CA ARG A 366 -15.69 -35.83 17.94
C ARG A 366 -15.63 -36.29 16.50
N ALA A 367 -15.74 -37.60 16.36
CA ALA A 367 -15.45 -38.35 15.16
C ALA A 367 -16.43 -38.07 14.02
N ALA A 368 -15.94 -37.84 12.80
CA ALA A 368 -16.79 -37.70 11.63
C ALA A 368 -17.52 -39.02 11.31
N VAL A 369 -18.80 -38.98 10.91
CA VAL A 369 -19.63 -40.17 10.69
C VAL A 369 -19.96 -40.31 9.21
N TYR A 370 -19.57 -41.45 8.63
CA TYR A 370 -19.81 -41.83 7.25
C TYR A 370 -20.57 -43.16 7.22
N HIS A 371 -21.46 -43.35 6.25
CA HIS A 371 -22.37 -44.49 6.25
C HIS A 371 -22.66 -45.03 4.85
N PHE A 372 -22.96 -46.33 4.77
CA PHE A 372 -23.44 -46.96 3.54
C PHE A 372 -24.40 -48.10 3.85
N PHE A 373 -25.46 -48.22 3.04
CA PHE A 373 -26.56 -49.16 3.24
C PHE A 373 -26.54 -50.11 2.06
N PHE A 374 -26.09 -51.34 2.30
CA PHE A 374 -26.05 -52.39 1.29
C PHE A 374 -27.46 -52.85 0.96
N ARG A 375 -27.67 -53.21 -0.31
CA ARG A 375 -28.96 -53.70 -0.79
C ARG A 375 -28.79 -54.80 -1.84
N SER A 376 -29.26 -55.99 -1.51
CA SER A 376 -29.23 -57.13 -2.42
C SER A 376 -30.07 -56.88 -3.68
N GLY A 377 -29.58 -57.32 -4.83
CA GLY A 377 -30.26 -57.15 -6.13
C GLY A 377 -30.11 -55.77 -6.77
N PHE A 378 -29.36 -54.85 -6.14
CA PHE A 378 -28.99 -53.55 -6.71
C PHE A 378 -27.46 -53.52 -6.90
N PRO A 379 -26.94 -53.77 -8.11
CA PRO A 379 -25.49 -53.90 -8.34
C PRO A 379 -24.66 -52.76 -7.75
N THR A 380 -25.15 -51.52 -7.89
CA THR A 380 -24.50 -50.29 -7.39
C THR A 380 -24.58 -50.09 -5.87
N LEU A 381 -25.24 -51.00 -5.15
CA LEU A 381 -25.42 -50.97 -3.70
C LEU A 381 -25.05 -52.31 -3.03
N SER A 382 -24.44 -53.23 -3.78
CA SER A 382 -24.21 -54.60 -3.33
C SER A 382 -22.74 -55.04 -3.36
N ASP A 383 -21.82 -54.12 -3.69
CA ASP A 383 -20.38 -54.37 -3.71
C ASP A 383 -19.62 -53.38 -2.83
N ARG A 384 -18.44 -53.79 -2.33
CA ARG A 384 -17.62 -52.98 -1.42
C ARG A 384 -17.10 -51.69 -2.06
N ILE A 385 -16.83 -51.69 -3.37
CA ILE A 385 -16.27 -50.52 -4.06
C ILE A 385 -17.33 -49.42 -4.16
N SER A 386 -18.58 -49.76 -4.43
CA SER A 386 -19.70 -48.82 -4.37
C SER A 386 -19.85 -48.21 -2.98
N ALA A 387 -19.67 -49.01 -1.93
CA ALA A 387 -19.63 -48.51 -0.55
C ALA A 387 -18.49 -47.51 -0.34
N TYR A 388 -17.27 -47.84 -0.80
CA TYR A 388 -16.11 -46.94 -0.70
C TYR A 388 -16.28 -45.64 -1.46
N ARG A 389 -16.84 -45.68 -2.68
CA ARG A 389 -17.18 -44.48 -3.45
C ARG A 389 -18.15 -43.58 -2.70
N ALA A 390 -19.17 -44.16 -2.07
CA ALA A 390 -20.13 -43.42 -1.25
C ALA A 390 -19.51 -42.80 0.00
N ILE A 391 -18.62 -43.53 0.70
CA ILE A 391 -17.89 -43.01 1.86
C ILE A 391 -16.95 -41.88 1.42
N LEU A 392 -16.17 -42.06 0.35
CA LEU A 392 -15.29 -41.02 -0.21
C LEU A 392 -16.05 -39.78 -0.65
N ALA A 393 -17.24 -39.94 -1.24
CA ALA A 393 -18.09 -38.80 -1.60
C ALA A 393 -18.56 -38.03 -0.34
N GLN A 394 -18.87 -38.71 0.76
CA GLN A 394 -19.19 -38.06 2.03
C GLN A 394 -17.98 -37.36 2.65
N ILE A 395 -16.79 -37.98 2.60
CA ILE A 395 -15.52 -37.39 3.04
C ILE A 395 -15.25 -36.11 2.24
N LEU A 396 -15.26 -36.18 0.91
CA LEU A 396 -15.03 -35.05 0.01
C LEU A 396 -16.04 -33.92 0.26
N GLN A 397 -17.33 -34.26 0.43
CA GLN A 397 -18.37 -33.26 0.71
C GLN A 397 -18.18 -32.55 2.05
N ARG A 398 -17.75 -33.28 3.08
CA ARG A 398 -17.53 -32.73 4.42
C ARG A 398 -16.27 -31.86 4.49
N HIS A 399 -15.22 -32.28 3.79
CA HIS A 399 -13.89 -31.69 3.83
C HIS A 399 -13.56 -30.90 2.56
N LYS A 400 -14.58 -30.34 1.88
CA LYS A 400 -14.41 -29.58 0.64
C LYS A 400 -13.45 -28.38 0.77
N ARG A 401 -13.27 -27.85 1.99
CA ARG A 401 -12.37 -26.72 2.30
C ARG A 401 -11.03 -27.14 2.91
N ASP A 402 -10.82 -28.44 3.10
CA ASP A 402 -9.54 -28.99 3.54
C ASP A 402 -8.67 -29.20 2.31
N HIS A 403 -7.84 -28.22 1.98
CA HIS A 403 -6.99 -28.25 0.80
C HIS A 403 -6.02 -29.43 0.81
N GLU A 404 -5.50 -29.82 1.97
CA GLU A 404 -4.56 -30.94 2.05
C GLU A 404 -5.24 -32.26 1.69
N LEU A 405 -6.47 -32.46 2.15
CA LEU A 405 -7.24 -33.65 1.81
C LEU A 405 -7.67 -33.63 0.34
N VAL A 406 -8.19 -32.51 -0.17
CA VAL A 406 -8.61 -32.34 -1.58
C VAL A 406 -7.44 -32.52 -2.55
N ASP A 407 -6.23 -32.11 -2.16
CA ASP A 407 -5.01 -32.32 -2.95
C ASP A 407 -4.68 -33.82 -3.07
N LYS A 408 -4.92 -34.62 -2.03
CA LYS A 408 -4.76 -36.10 -2.11
C LYS A 408 -5.73 -36.73 -3.10
N PHE A 409 -6.99 -36.27 -3.14
CA PHE A 409 -7.94 -36.69 -4.17
C PHE A 409 -7.45 -36.32 -5.58
N SER A 410 -6.96 -35.09 -5.75
CA SER A 410 -6.49 -34.59 -7.04
C SER A 410 -5.21 -35.28 -7.51
N PHE A 411 -4.30 -35.60 -6.59
CA PHE A 411 -3.05 -36.31 -6.86
C PHE A 411 -3.31 -37.72 -7.39
N ILE A 412 -4.15 -38.52 -6.73
CA ILE A 412 -4.48 -39.88 -7.19
C ILE A 412 -5.22 -39.82 -8.54
N MET A 413 -6.13 -38.87 -8.71
CA MET A 413 -6.84 -38.69 -9.99
C MET A 413 -5.90 -38.33 -11.15
N ASN A 414 -4.84 -37.57 -10.91
CA ASN A 414 -3.91 -37.12 -11.95
C ASN A 414 -2.77 -38.13 -12.24
N ASN A 415 -2.44 -39.03 -11.32
CA ASN A 415 -1.31 -39.96 -11.47
C ASN A 415 -1.50 -41.03 -12.55
N ASP A 416 -2.74 -41.40 -12.89
CA ASP A 416 -3.05 -42.35 -13.99
C ASP A 416 -3.74 -41.61 -15.14
N SER A 417 -2.95 -40.89 -15.92
CA SER A 417 -3.37 -40.13 -17.09
C SER A 417 -3.67 -41.02 -18.32
N GLU A 418 -4.27 -42.20 -18.15
CA GLU A 418 -4.69 -43.06 -19.27
C GLU A 418 -6.05 -42.64 -19.87
N GLY A 419 -6.61 -41.49 -19.45
CA GLY A 419 -7.84 -40.94 -20.01
C GLY A 419 -9.14 -41.58 -19.51
N GLN A 420 -9.10 -42.34 -18.41
CA GLN A 420 -10.31 -42.88 -17.77
C GLN A 420 -11.15 -41.77 -17.12
N LEU A 421 -12.47 -41.83 -17.32
CA LEU A 421 -13.44 -40.85 -16.79
C LEU A 421 -13.82 -41.10 -15.31
N THR A 422 -13.53 -42.29 -14.78
CA THR A 422 -13.91 -42.73 -13.43
C THR A 422 -12.77 -43.51 -12.80
N ALA A 423 -12.59 -43.37 -11.47
CA ALA A 423 -11.57 -44.06 -10.71
C ALA A 423 -11.69 -45.59 -10.83
N SER A 424 -10.57 -46.29 -10.92
CA SER A 424 -10.52 -47.75 -10.84
C SER A 424 -10.83 -48.25 -9.42
N PRO A 425 -11.25 -49.52 -9.23
CA PRO A 425 -11.46 -50.09 -7.90
C PRO A 425 -10.25 -49.97 -6.96
N HIS A 426 -9.04 -50.15 -7.48
CA HIS A 426 -7.80 -50.03 -6.69
C HIS A 426 -7.56 -48.59 -6.24
N GLN A 427 -7.76 -47.61 -7.13
CA GLN A 427 -7.63 -46.19 -6.79
C GLN A 427 -8.64 -45.78 -5.70
N ILE A 428 -9.87 -46.29 -5.76
CA ILE A 428 -10.89 -46.03 -4.73
C ILE A 428 -10.47 -46.62 -3.38
N HIS A 429 -9.94 -47.84 -3.37
CA HIS A 429 -9.46 -48.50 -2.14
C HIS A 429 -8.28 -47.74 -1.51
N ASP A 430 -7.26 -47.42 -2.31
CA ASP A 430 -6.07 -46.68 -1.86
C ASP A 430 -6.43 -45.29 -1.34
N LEU A 431 -7.28 -44.58 -2.09
CA LEU A 431 -7.74 -43.25 -1.71
C LEU A 431 -8.52 -43.29 -0.39
N LEU A 432 -9.39 -44.29 -0.19
CA LEU A 432 -10.10 -44.44 1.07
C LEU A 432 -9.12 -44.71 2.23
N GLN A 433 -8.16 -45.61 2.04
CA GLN A 433 -7.13 -45.89 3.05
C GLN A 433 -6.37 -44.62 3.44
N ILE A 434 -5.90 -43.85 2.45
CA ILE A 434 -5.20 -42.58 2.67
C ILE A 434 -6.09 -41.59 3.41
N CYS A 435 -7.35 -41.44 3.01
CA CYS A 435 -8.28 -40.53 3.68
C CYS A 435 -8.50 -40.92 5.15
N LEU A 436 -8.71 -42.20 5.45
CA LEU A 436 -8.95 -42.66 6.83
C LEU A 436 -7.73 -42.44 7.73
N GLN A 437 -6.51 -42.60 7.20
CA GLN A 437 -5.27 -42.29 7.91
C GLN A 437 -5.11 -40.80 8.23
N CYS A 438 -5.58 -39.93 7.33
CA CYS A 438 -5.42 -38.47 7.49
C CYS A 438 -6.48 -37.86 8.38
N LEU A 439 -7.71 -38.36 8.33
CA LEU A 439 -8.84 -37.76 9.05
C LEU A 439 -8.69 -37.83 10.56
N GLY A 440 -8.13 -38.95 11.06
CA GLY A 440 -8.12 -39.28 12.48
C GLY A 440 -9.53 -39.43 13.05
N ASN A 441 -9.72 -40.33 14.03
CA ASN A 441 -10.96 -40.50 14.78
C ASN A 441 -12.24 -40.36 13.93
N CYS A 442 -12.60 -41.36 13.13
CA CYS A 442 -13.84 -41.34 12.34
C CYS A 442 -14.67 -42.62 12.53
N VAL A 443 -15.98 -42.54 12.26
CA VAL A 443 -16.92 -43.65 12.40
C VAL A 443 -17.45 -44.05 11.02
N LEU A 444 -17.30 -45.32 10.67
CA LEU A 444 -17.94 -45.92 9.50
C LEU A 444 -19.11 -46.80 9.95
N ILE A 445 -20.28 -46.57 9.33
CA ILE A 445 -21.51 -47.31 9.62
C ILE A 445 -21.94 -48.07 8.37
N PHE A 446 -22.02 -49.40 8.46
CA PHE A 446 -22.48 -50.24 7.37
C PHE A 446 -23.74 -51.00 7.76
N ASP A 447 -24.83 -50.78 7.03
CA ASP A 447 -26.06 -51.58 7.16
C ASP A 447 -26.14 -52.63 6.06
N GLY A 448 -26.62 -53.83 6.41
CA GLY A 448 -26.86 -54.91 5.45
C GLY A 448 -25.59 -55.56 4.93
N VAL A 449 -24.50 -55.67 5.71
CA VAL A 449 -23.24 -56.28 5.22
C VAL A 449 -23.41 -57.74 4.73
N ASP A 450 -24.43 -58.45 5.20
CA ASP A 450 -24.81 -59.77 4.66
C ASP A 450 -25.35 -59.74 3.22
N GLU A 451 -25.68 -58.56 2.70
CA GLU A 451 -26.16 -58.33 1.33
C GLU A 451 -25.05 -57.88 0.36
N CYS A 452 -23.80 -57.79 0.86
CA CYS A 452 -22.61 -57.51 0.07
C CYS A 452 -22.09 -58.78 -0.62
N TYR A 453 -21.93 -58.75 -1.95
CA TYR A 453 -21.48 -59.93 -2.71
C TYR A 453 -19.99 -60.27 -2.48
N ASP A 454 -19.16 -59.28 -2.17
CA ASP A 454 -17.73 -59.40 -1.88
C ASP A 454 -17.43 -59.23 -0.37
N GLN A 455 -18.29 -59.85 0.45
CA GLN A 455 -18.23 -59.76 1.91
C GLN A 455 -16.87 -60.15 2.52
N LEU A 456 -16.20 -61.16 1.97
CA LEU A 456 -14.89 -61.62 2.46
C LEU A 456 -13.83 -60.53 2.27
N ASP A 457 -13.78 -59.93 1.09
CA ASP A 457 -12.82 -58.87 0.78
C ASP A 457 -13.14 -57.59 1.56
N LEU A 458 -14.43 -57.23 1.69
CA LEU A 458 -14.85 -56.12 2.56
C LEU A 458 -14.38 -56.33 4.00
N THR A 459 -14.52 -57.55 4.54
CA THR A 459 -14.08 -57.84 5.91
C THR A 459 -12.56 -57.71 6.05
N ALA A 460 -11.79 -58.18 5.07
CA ALA A 460 -10.34 -58.02 5.05
C ALA A 460 -9.92 -56.54 4.98
N ASP A 461 -10.59 -55.74 4.16
CA ASP A 461 -10.35 -54.31 4.07
C ASP A 461 -10.67 -53.58 5.38
N LEU A 462 -11.78 -53.93 6.04
CA LEU A 462 -12.17 -53.33 7.33
C LEU A 462 -11.15 -53.65 8.44
N ILE A 463 -10.56 -54.85 8.44
CA ILE A 463 -9.45 -55.20 9.33
C ILE A 463 -8.23 -54.31 9.01
N CYS A 464 -7.90 -54.13 7.74
CA CYS A 464 -6.80 -53.26 7.32
C CYS A 464 -7.04 -51.80 7.77
N TYR A 465 -8.23 -51.25 7.52
CA TYR A 465 -8.57 -49.89 7.91
C TYR A 465 -8.55 -49.70 9.43
N SER A 466 -9.11 -50.63 10.20
CA SER A 466 -9.10 -50.58 11.66
C SER A 466 -7.70 -50.73 12.27
N THR A 467 -6.76 -51.36 11.58
CA THR A 467 -5.38 -51.54 12.06
C THR A 467 -4.47 -50.38 11.68
N MET A 468 -4.70 -49.78 10.50
CA MET A 468 -3.86 -48.72 9.94
C MET A 468 -4.35 -47.30 10.27
N SER A 469 -5.54 -47.15 10.86
CA SER A 469 -6.13 -45.83 11.13
C SER A 469 -7.07 -45.84 12.34
N ASP A 470 -7.29 -44.66 12.91
CA ASP A 470 -8.18 -44.43 14.05
C ASP A 470 -9.65 -44.40 13.61
N VAL A 471 -10.16 -45.58 13.25
CA VAL A 471 -11.52 -45.76 12.72
C VAL A 471 -12.34 -46.63 13.66
N LYS A 472 -13.54 -46.15 13.99
CA LYS A 472 -14.59 -46.94 14.64
C LYS A 472 -15.54 -47.52 13.59
N LEU A 473 -15.90 -48.78 13.76
CA LEU A 473 -16.81 -49.49 12.86
C LEU A 473 -18.10 -49.84 13.60
N LEU A 474 -19.23 -49.48 13.00
CA LEU A 474 -20.55 -49.94 13.44
C LEU A 474 -21.20 -50.72 12.31
N ILE A 475 -21.41 -52.01 12.52
CA ILE A 475 -21.87 -52.91 11.47
C ILE A 475 -23.23 -53.48 11.87
N PHE A 476 -24.19 -53.42 10.96
CA PHE A 476 -25.48 -54.08 11.08
C PHE A 476 -25.60 -55.17 10.02
N SER A 477 -25.85 -56.40 10.44
CA SER A 477 -26.10 -57.50 9.48
C SER A 477 -26.84 -58.67 10.11
N ARG A 478 -27.23 -59.64 9.29
CA ARG A 478 -27.73 -60.93 9.76
C ARG A 478 -26.60 -61.79 10.36
N PRO A 479 -26.91 -62.72 11.28
CA PRO A 479 -25.94 -63.70 11.77
C PRO A 479 -25.31 -64.58 10.69
N THR A 480 -25.89 -64.63 9.47
CA THR A 480 -25.39 -65.38 8.31
C THR A 480 -24.09 -64.82 7.73
N ALA A 481 -23.69 -63.61 8.14
CA ALA A 481 -22.43 -62.97 7.77
C ALA A 481 -21.21 -63.69 8.39
N SER A 482 -20.82 -64.85 7.83
CA SER A 482 -19.79 -65.73 8.40
C SER A 482 -18.40 -65.08 8.49
N ALA A 483 -18.03 -64.24 7.52
CA ALA A 483 -16.76 -63.51 7.53
C ALA A 483 -16.65 -62.58 8.75
N LEU A 484 -17.71 -61.83 9.06
CA LEU A 484 -17.78 -60.98 10.25
C LEU A 484 -17.81 -61.82 11.54
N ALA A 485 -18.50 -62.96 11.52
CA ALA A 485 -18.55 -63.85 12.67
C ALA A 485 -17.19 -64.44 13.05
N ALA A 486 -16.32 -64.67 12.06
CA ALA A 486 -14.95 -65.11 12.28
C ALA A 486 -14.04 -63.97 12.76
N ALA A 487 -14.23 -62.75 12.24
CA ALA A 487 -13.34 -61.61 12.50
C ALA A 487 -13.67 -60.81 13.76
N ILE A 488 -14.92 -60.80 14.24
CA ILE A 488 -15.38 -59.95 15.34
C ILE A 488 -15.55 -60.77 16.62
N PRO A 489 -14.83 -60.49 17.72
CA PRO A 489 -15.00 -61.16 19.01
C PRO A 489 -16.42 -61.09 19.57
N THR A 490 -16.88 -62.13 20.27
CA THR A 490 -18.23 -62.23 20.85
C THR A 490 -18.59 -61.04 21.76
N GLN A 491 -17.62 -60.45 22.46
CA GLN A 491 -17.80 -59.31 23.36
C GLN A 491 -18.24 -58.04 22.63
N GLN A 492 -18.01 -57.95 21.31
CA GLN A 492 -18.39 -56.83 20.46
C GLN A 492 -19.64 -57.12 19.63
N GLN A 493 -20.40 -58.16 19.98
CA GLN A 493 -21.57 -58.60 19.23
C GLN A 493 -22.84 -58.34 20.04
N LEU A 494 -23.69 -57.42 19.58
CA LEU A 494 -25.01 -57.15 20.15
C LEU A 494 -26.09 -57.92 19.37
N ASN A 495 -27.08 -58.53 20.05
CA ASN A 495 -28.21 -59.20 19.40
C ASN A 495 -29.53 -58.48 19.69
N ILE A 496 -30.24 -58.06 18.65
CA ILE A 496 -31.48 -57.25 18.71
C ILE A 496 -32.67 -58.02 19.35
N ALA A 497 -32.65 -59.36 19.35
CA ALA A 497 -33.82 -60.18 19.67
C ALA A 497 -34.46 -59.96 21.06
N ARG A 498 -33.75 -59.35 22.03
CA ARG A 498 -34.28 -59.12 23.40
C ARG A 498 -34.83 -57.72 23.66
N SER A 499 -34.51 -56.74 22.83
CA SER A 499 -34.70 -55.32 23.18
C SER A 499 -35.76 -54.58 22.33
N THR A 500 -36.41 -55.26 21.37
CA THR A 500 -37.34 -54.62 20.41
C THR A 500 -38.82 -54.71 20.73
N SER A 501 -39.24 -55.52 21.71
CA SER A 501 -40.66 -55.71 22.03
C SER A 501 -41.36 -54.43 22.47
N HIS A 502 -40.64 -53.53 23.16
CA HIS A 502 -41.18 -52.22 23.55
C HIS A 502 -41.47 -51.34 22.32
N ASP A 503 -40.49 -51.18 21.44
CA ASP A 503 -40.65 -50.37 20.24
C ASP A 503 -41.72 -50.93 19.29
N ILE A 504 -41.84 -52.27 19.17
CA ILE A 504 -42.90 -52.92 18.39
C ILE A 504 -44.27 -52.56 18.98
N THR A 505 -44.42 -52.65 20.30
CA THR A 505 -45.67 -52.30 20.99
C THR A 505 -46.01 -50.83 20.81
N LEU A 506 -45.02 -49.94 20.92
CA LEU A 506 -45.20 -48.50 20.70
C LEU A 506 -45.67 -48.21 19.27
N TYR A 507 -45.02 -48.81 18.26
CA TYR A 507 -45.40 -48.69 16.86
C TYR A 507 -46.83 -49.18 16.60
N LEU A 508 -47.17 -50.38 17.09
CA LEU A 508 -48.48 -50.99 16.91
C LEU A 508 -49.56 -50.16 17.61
N THR A 509 -49.33 -49.71 18.84
CA THR A 509 -50.27 -48.87 19.60
C THR A 509 -50.62 -47.61 18.82
N ARG A 510 -49.63 -46.87 18.33
CA ARG A 510 -49.86 -45.64 17.54
C ARG A 510 -50.56 -45.93 16.22
N SER A 511 -50.14 -46.99 15.53
CA SER A 511 -50.74 -47.37 14.24
C SER A 511 -52.21 -47.79 14.39
N LEU A 512 -52.54 -48.56 15.42
CA LEU A 512 -53.90 -48.97 15.75
C LEU A 512 -54.77 -47.77 16.19
N GLN A 513 -54.22 -46.82 16.95
CA GLN A 513 -54.91 -45.57 17.29
C GLN A 513 -55.29 -44.78 16.03
N ILE A 514 -54.41 -44.70 15.03
CA ILE A 514 -54.72 -44.07 13.74
C ILE A 514 -55.87 -44.80 13.04
N LEU A 515 -55.86 -46.14 13.01
CA LEU A 515 -56.94 -46.93 12.41
C LEU A 515 -58.28 -46.76 13.16
N GLN A 516 -58.24 -46.64 14.48
CA GLN A 516 -59.42 -46.34 15.31
C GLN A 516 -59.97 -44.94 15.00
N ASN A 517 -59.11 -43.93 14.92
CA ASN A 517 -59.50 -42.56 14.55
C ASN A 517 -60.09 -42.47 13.14
N GLN A 518 -59.65 -43.33 12.23
CA GLN A 518 -60.19 -43.46 10.87
C GLN A 518 -61.47 -44.32 10.80
N ARG A 519 -62.01 -44.77 11.94
CA ARG A 519 -63.19 -45.64 12.06
C ARG A 519 -63.04 -46.99 11.33
N LEU A 520 -61.80 -47.44 11.15
CA LEU A 520 -61.51 -48.76 10.59
C LEU A 520 -61.57 -49.85 11.65
N LEU A 521 -61.36 -49.49 12.93
CA LEU A 521 -61.58 -50.32 14.11
C LEU A 521 -62.79 -49.80 14.90
N PRO A 522 -63.56 -50.67 15.59
CA PRO A 522 -64.62 -50.22 16.50
C PRO A 522 -64.10 -49.30 17.61
N GLU A 523 -64.87 -48.28 18.00
CA GLU A 523 -64.46 -47.31 19.04
C GLU A 523 -64.20 -47.98 20.40
N GLU A 524 -64.89 -49.09 20.70
CA GLU A 524 -64.72 -49.88 21.94
C GLU A 524 -63.44 -50.75 21.95
N SER A 525 -62.68 -50.77 20.86
CA SER A 525 -61.46 -51.59 20.75
C SER A 525 -60.41 -51.14 21.77
N LYS A 526 -59.96 -52.08 22.61
CA LYS A 526 -58.87 -51.85 23.57
C LYS A 526 -57.51 -51.90 22.86
N VAL A 527 -57.11 -50.78 22.25
CA VAL A 527 -55.89 -50.68 21.43
C VAL A 527 -54.64 -51.19 22.15
N GLY A 528 -54.47 -50.90 23.44
CA GLY A 528 -53.31 -51.38 24.21
C GLY A 528 -53.21 -52.92 24.28
N GLN A 529 -54.34 -53.60 24.56
CA GLN A 529 -54.37 -55.07 24.62
C GLN A 529 -54.12 -55.70 23.24
N LEU A 530 -54.69 -55.10 22.19
CA LEU A 530 -54.44 -55.52 20.82
C LEU A 530 -52.98 -55.36 20.42
N ALA A 531 -52.36 -54.23 20.80
CA ALA A 531 -50.94 -54.00 20.54
C ALA A 531 -50.05 -55.04 21.24
N GLU A 532 -50.32 -55.39 22.50
CA GLU A 532 -49.58 -56.43 23.23
C GLU A 532 -49.72 -57.83 22.60
N GLN A 533 -50.94 -58.20 22.17
CA GLN A 533 -51.17 -59.46 21.47
C GLN A 533 -50.40 -59.52 20.15
N LEU A 534 -50.48 -58.45 19.35
CA LEU A 534 -49.77 -58.35 18.08
C LEU A 534 -48.24 -58.29 18.28
N THR A 535 -47.74 -57.66 19.34
CA THR A 535 -46.31 -57.71 19.69
C THR A 535 -45.86 -59.13 20.00
N THR A 536 -46.67 -59.88 20.75
CA THR A 536 -46.37 -61.28 21.09
C THR A 536 -46.34 -62.15 19.84
N ALA A 537 -47.29 -61.94 18.92
CA ALA A 537 -47.34 -62.62 17.63
C ALA A 537 -46.18 -62.21 16.70
N ALA A 538 -45.70 -60.96 16.80
CA ALA A 538 -44.57 -60.48 16.02
C ALA A 538 -43.24 -61.15 16.40
N ASP A 539 -43.08 -61.62 17.64
CA ASP A 539 -41.89 -62.31 18.16
C ASP A 539 -40.56 -61.61 17.76
N GLY A 540 -40.48 -60.30 18.00
CA GLY A 540 -39.30 -59.49 17.66
C GLY A 540 -39.16 -59.13 16.17
N MET A 541 -40.10 -59.52 15.30
CA MET A 541 -40.14 -59.18 13.89
C MET A 541 -41.00 -57.93 13.62
N PHE A 542 -40.37 -56.77 13.65
CA PHE A 542 -40.96 -55.49 13.22
C PHE A 542 -41.67 -55.54 11.86
N LEU A 543 -41.09 -56.26 10.89
CA LEU A 543 -41.70 -56.41 9.56
C LEU A 543 -43.08 -57.07 9.63
N TRP A 544 -43.27 -58.04 10.51
CA TRP A 544 -44.56 -58.69 10.71
C TRP A 544 -45.59 -57.68 11.22
N GLY A 545 -45.23 -56.90 12.26
CA GLY A 545 -46.11 -55.87 12.81
C GLY A 545 -46.50 -54.83 11.76
N HIS A 546 -45.54 -54.39 10.93
CA HIS A 546 -45.81 -53.47 9.82
C HIS A 546 -46.75 -54.06 8.77
N LEU A 547 -46.52 -55.31 8.35
CA LEU A 547 -47.38 -55.99 7.39
C LEU A 547 -48.79 -56.21 7.94
N MET A 548 -48.91 -56.50 9.24
CA MET A 548 -50.20 -56.64 9.90
C MET A 548 -50.99 -55.33 9.89
N ILE A 549 -50.36 -54.21 10.27
CA ILE A 549 -51.01 -52.89 10.17
C ILE A 549 -51.44 -52.58 8.73
N LYS A 550 -50.58 -52.88 7.75
CA LYS A 550 -50.91 -52.70 6.32
C LYS A 550 -52.10 -53.57 5.90
N TYR A 551 -52.13 -54.82 6.35
CA TYR A 551 -53.23 -55.74 6.11
C TYR A 551 -54.54 -55.23 6.71
N LEU A 552 -54.52 -54.80 7.98
CA LEU A 552 -55.68 -54.21 8.66
C LEU A 552 -56.17 -52.93 7.97
N ASN A 553 -55.26 -52.14 7.38
CA ASN A 553 -55.61 -50.94 6.62
C ASN A 553 -56.18 -51.24 5.20
N THR A 554 -56.25 -52.49 4.78
CA THR A 554 -56.78 -52.84 3.45
C THR A 554 -58.30 -52.62 3.40
N ARG A 555 -58.76 -51.98 2.32
CA ARG A 555 -60.17 -51.56 2.13
C ARG A 555 -61.17 -52.71 1.95
N SER A 556 -60.70 -53.95 1.83
CA SER A 556 -61.53 -55.15 1.63
C SER A 556 -62.22 -55.65 2.91
N PHE A 557 -61.84 -55.15 4.09
CA PHE A 557 -62.41 -55.62 5.37
C PHE A 557 -63.47 -54.67 5.93
N GLN A 558 -64.55 -55.24 6.47
CA GLN A 558 -65.44 -54.55 7.40
C GLN A 558 -64.78 -54.46 8.79
N ALA A 559 -65.16 -53.47 9.62
CA ALA A 559 -64.50 -53.18 10.89
C ALA A 559 -64.44 -54.38 11.86
N TRP A 560 -65.45 -55.25 11.88
CA TRP A 560 -65.48 -56.47 12.71
C TRP A 560 -64.61 -57.61 12.14
N GLN A 561 -64.44 -57.70 10.82
CA GLN A 561 -63.57 -58.71 10.20
C GLN A 561 -62.09 -58.47 10.53
N ARG A 562 -61.72 -57.23 10.83
CA ARG A 562 -60.38 -56.85 11.29
C ARG A 562 -60.07 -57.34 12.69
N LEU A 563 -61.08 -57.59 13.53
CA LEU A 563 -60.89 -58.15 14.88
C LEU A 563 -60.74 -59.68 14.87
N LEU A 564 -61.23 -60.36 13.81
CA LEU A 564 -61.14 -61.82 13.65
C LEU A 564 -59.84 -62.29 12.99
N ALA A 565 -59.04 -61.38 12.47
CA ALA A 565 -57.73 -61.67 11.87
C ALA A 565 -56.58 -61.68 12.89
N ASN A 566 -56.89 -61.44 14.18
CA ASN A 566 -55.96 -61.46 15.30
C ASN A 566 -55.77 -62.87 15.86
#